data_AF-A0A0T5XBV8-F1
#
_entry.id   AF-A0A0T5XBV8-F1
#
_cell.length_a   1.000
_cell.length_b   1.000
_cell.length_c   1.000
_cell.angle_alpha   90.00
_cell.angle_beta   90.00
_cell.angle_gamma   90.00
#
_symmetry.space_group_name_H-M   'P 1'
#
loop_
_entity.id
_entity.type
_entity.pdbx_description
1 polymer ?
#
loop_
_entity_poly.entity_id
_entity_poly.type
_entity_poly.pdbx_seq_one_letter_code
_entity_poly.pdbx_strand_id
1 'polypeptide(L)'
;MAVVEVSSLLKREYLKEHLYVKALDKVEAGGRHLQEELESACKSFEGLLLAEIVKSEMANARALGPNTKRPFRQMEEVAIEMVCDEISNSGGLGLWKFLYEEMSGQKER
;
A
#
# COMPACT_ATOMS: atom_id res chain seq x y z
N MET A 1 18.71 -45.10 33.48
CA MET A 1 18.13 -43.75 33.67
C MET A 1 18.67 -42.72 32.69
N ALA A 2 19.98 -42.64 32.43
CA ALA A 2 20.59 -41.63 31.55
C ALA A 2 20.07 -41.57 30.08
N VAL A 3 19.68 -42.70 29.49
CA VAL A 3 19.22 -42.75 28.07
C VAL A 3 17.91 -41.99 27.84
N VAL A 4 17.02 -41.95 28.85
CA VAL A 4 15.74 -41.24 28.76
C VAL A 4 15.94 -39.72 28.83
N GLU A 5 16.95 -39.29 29.58
CA GLU A 5 17.31 -37.87 29.74
C GLU A 5 17.97 -37.29 28.49
N VAL A 6 18.82 -38.06 27.81
CA VAL A 6 19.45 -37.64 26.54
C VAL A 6 18.40 -37.52 25.43
N SER A 7 17.42 -38.42 25.38
CA SER A 7 16.32 -38.37 24.40
C SER A 7 15.39 -37.16 24.59
N SER A 8 15.13 -36.78 25.84
CA SER A 8 14.27 -35.63 26.15
C SER A 8 14.96 -34.28 25.87
N LEU A 9 16.28 -34.20 26.05
CA LEU A 9 17.10 -33.04 25.67
C LEU A 9 17.12 -32.84 24.15
N LEU A 10 17.39 -33.90 23.38
CA LEU A 10 17.35 -33.87 21.91
C LEU A 10 15.98 -33.43 21.36
N LYS A 11 14.88 -33.92 21.95
CA LYS A 11 13.53 -33.48 21.58
C LYS A 11 13.29 -32.00 21.89
N ARG A 12 13.81 -31.49 23.01
CA ARG A 12 13.70 -30.08 23.39
C ARG A 12 14.48 -29.16 22.45
N GLU A 13 15.68 -29.55 22.05
CA GLU A 13 16.50 -28.79 21.10
C GLU A 13 15.86 -28.73 19.72
N TYR A 14 15.39 -29.87 19.21
CA TYR A 14 14.67 -29.94 17.95
C TYR A 14 13.39 -29.09 17.94
N LEU A 15 12.61 -29.12 19.04
CA LEU A 15 11.43 -28.27 19.18
C LEU A 15 11.76 -26.78 19.23
N LYS A 16 12.88 -26.41 19.88
CA LYS A 16 13.35 -25.02 19.91
C LYS A 16 13.71 -24.51 18.52
N GLU A 17 14.45 -25.28 17.73
CA GLU A 17 14.79 -24.91 16.35
C GLU A 17 13.53 -24.73 15.49
N HIS A 18 12.57 -25.66 15.58
CA HIS A 18 11.33 -25.55 14.82
C HIS A 18 10.45 -24.36 15.24
N LEU A 19 10.40 -24.04 16.53
CA LEU A 19 9.71 -22.85 17.03
C LEU A 19 10.39 -21.56 16.56
N TYR A 20 11.72 -21.56 16.49
CA TYR A 20 12.50 -20.42 16.03
C TYR A 20 12.25 -20.13 14.54
N VAL A 21 12.25 -21.17 13.70
CA VAL A 21 11.93 -21.04 12.26
C VAL A 21 10.51 -20.52 12.06
N LYS A 22 9.52 -21.06 12.77
CA LYS A 22 8.13 -20.55 12.70
C LYS A 22 7.99 -19.09 13.16
N ALA A 23 8.80 -18.66 14.12
CA ALA A 23 8.81 -17.28 14.57
C ALA A 23 9.41 -16.36 13.49
N LEU A 24 10.49 -16.79 12.83
CA LEU A 24 11.09 -16.07 11.71
C LEU A 24 10.11 -15.92 10.54
N ASP A 25 9.44 -17.00 10.11
CA ASP A 25 8.43 -16.96 9.05
C ASP A 25 7.30 -15.96 9.34
N LYS A 26 6.86 -15.89 10.61
CA LYS A 26 5.83 -14.93 11.05
C LYS A 26 6.33 -13.49 11.01
N VAL A 27 7.57 -13.24 11.40
CA VAL A 27 8.18 -11.90 11.36
C VAL A 27 8.33 -11.44 9.92
N GLU A 28 8.80 -12.31 9.02
CA GLU A 28 8.90 -12.02 7.59
C GLU A 28 7.54 -11.80 6.92
N ALA A 29 6.52 -12.60 7.29
CA ALA A 29 5.15 -12.39 6.81
C ALA A 29 4.58 -11.04 7.29
N GLY A 30 4.81 -10.66 8.56
CA GLY A 30 4.44 -9.36 9.08
C GLY A 30 5.16 -8.20 8.37
N GLY A 31 6.45 -8.38 8.05
CA GLY A 31 7.23 -7.41 7.29
C GLY A 31 6.68 -7.17 5.88
N ARG A 32 6.30 -8.24 5.18
CA ARG A 32 5.69 -8.15 3.84
C ARG A 32 4.32 -7.47 3.86
N HIS A 33 3.47 -7.80 4.82
CA HIS A 33 2.16 -7.16 4.97
C HIS A 33 2.27 -5.64 5.15
N LEU A 34 3.20 -5.17 5.99
CA LEU A 34 3.42 -3.74 6.17
C LEU A 34 3.94 -3.04 4.90
N GLN A 35 4.75 -3.72 4.08
CA GLN A 35 5.21 -3.18 2.81
C GLN A 35 4.05 -3.03 1.82
N GLU A 36 3.19 -4.04 1.72
CA GLU A 36 2.00 -4.02 0.88
C GLU A 36 1.01 -2.92 1.31
N GLU A 37 0.78 -2.74 2.61
CA GLU A 37 -0.07 -1.66 3.13
C GLU A 37 0.49 -0.27 2.83
N LEU A 38 1.80 -0.08 3.01
CA LEU A 38 2.46 1.19 2.71
C LEU A 38 2.40 1.49 1.22
N GLU A 39 2.69 0.52 0.37
CA GLU A 39 2.57 0.64 -1.09
C GLU A 39 1.14 1.02 -1.50
N SER A 40 0.15 0.31 -0.96
CA SER A 40 -1.27 0.59 -1.22
C SER A 40 -1.65 2.00 -0.79
N ALA A 41 -1.22 2.45 0.40
CA ALA A 41 -1.51 3.80 0.89
C ALA A 41 -0.86 4.88 -0.01
N CYS A 42 0.38 4.67 -0.46
CA CYS A 42 1.05 5.58 -1.38
C CYS A 42 0.36 5.67 -2.74
N LYS A 43 -0.13 4.55 -3.28
CA LYS A 43 -0.91 4.52 -4.53
C LYS A 43 -2.25 5.23 -4.37
N SER A 44 -2.98 4.95 -3.30
CA SER A 44 -4.25 5.64 -3.00
C SER A 44 -4.06 7.15 -2.85
N PHE A 45 -2.95 7.58 -2.22
CA PHE A 45 -2.62 9.00 -2.13
C PHE A 45 -2.39 9.64 -3.51
N GLU A 46 -1.62 8.99 -4.38
CA GLU A 46 -1.40 9.47 -5.75
C GLU A 46 -2.74 9.60 -6.51
N GLY A 47 -3.62 8.61 -6.38
CA GLY A 47 -4.94 8.61 -7.03
C GLY A 47 -5.81 9.78 -6.58
N LEU A 48 -5.86 10.04 -5.26
CA LEU A 48 -6.59 11.17 -4.69
C LEU A 48 -6.00 12.52 -5.15
N LEU A 49 -4.68 12.66 -5.14
CA LEU A 49 -4.02 13.89 -5.58
C LEU A 49 -4.30 14.15 -7.07
N LEU A 50 -4.20 13.11 -7.90
CA LEU A 50 -4.47 13.20 -9.33
C LEU A 50 -5.92 13.60 -9.59
N ALA A 51 -6.87 13.00 -8.86
CA ALA A 51 -8.29 13.35 -8.97
C ALA A 51 -8.53 14.83 -8.68
N GLU A 52 -7.91 15.39 -7.63
CA GLU A 52 -8.09 16.81 -7.32
C GLU A 52 -7.43 17.75 -8.33
N ILE A 53 -6.26 17.40 -8.86
CA ILE A 53 -5.64 18.16 -9.95
C ILE A 53 -6.58 18.17 -11.17
N VAL A 54 -7.06 17.01 -11.60
CA VAL A 54 -7.94 16.88 -12.77
C VAL A 54 -9.25 17.66 -12.56
N LYS A 55 -9.89 17.52 -11.40
CA LYS A 55 -11.13 18.26 -11.08
C LYS A 55 -10.90 19.77 -11.13
N SER A 56 -9.78 20.25 -10.57
CA SER A 56 -9.38 21.67 -10.60
C SER A 56 -9.19 22.16 -12.04
N GLU A 57 -8.41 21.44 -12.85
CA GLU A 57 -8.17 21.82 -14.25
C GLU A 57 -9.46 21.81 -15.08
N MET A 58 -10.34 20.84 -14.85
CA MET A 58 -11.65 20.84 -15.51
C MET A 58 -12.55 21.97 -15.03
N ALA A 59 -12.45 22.40 -13.76
CA ALA A 59 -13.19 23.57 -13.28
C ALA A 59 -12.68 24.85 -13.95
N ASN A 60 -11.36 25.02 -14.07
CA ASN A 60 -10.72 26.14 -14.76
C ASN A 60 -11.11 26.18 -16.24
N ALA A 61 -11.03 25.05 -16.95
CA ALA A 61 -11.42 24.96 -18.35
C ALA A 61 -12.89 25.34 -18.57
N ARG A 62 -13.78 24.95 -17.64
CA ARG A 62 -15.22 25.29 -17.72
C ARG A 62 -15.48 26.76 -17.43
N ALA A 63 -14.71 27.39 -16.56
CA ALA A 63 -14.84 28.83 -16.28
C ALA A 63 -14.58 29.70 -17.52
N LEU A 64 -13.79 29.20 -18.47
CA LEU A 64 -13.53 29.85 -19.76
C LEU A 64 -14.65 29.60 -20.80
N GLY A 65 -15.51 28.61 -20.58
CA GLY A 65 -16.57 28.20 -21.49
C GLY A 65 -17.94 28.81 -21.15
N PRO A 66 -18.96 28.58 -22.00
CA PRO A 66 -20.33 28.97 -21.69
C PRO A 66 -20.83 28.23 -20.45
N ASN A 67 -21.55 28.93 -19.57
CA ASN A 67 -22.02 28.40 -18.29
C ASN A 67 -23.20 27.43 -18.49
N THR A 68 -22.90 26.18 -18.87
CA THR A 68 -23.90 25.13 -19.15
C THR A 68 -24.29 24.36 -17.90
N LYS A 69 -25.59 24.06 -17.75
CA LYS A 69 -26.09 23.18 -16.68
C LYS A 69 -25.44 21.79 -16.78
N ARG A 70 -25.02 21.23 -15.64
CA ARG A 70 -24.43 19.88 -15.52
C ARG A 70 -25.33 18.96 -14.70
N PRO A 71 -26.32 18.31 -15.33
CA PRO A 71 -27.25 17.42 -14.63
C PRO A 71 -26.57 16.19 -14.01
N PHE A 72 -25.38 15.78 -14.52
CA PHE A 72 -24.65 14.59 -14.06
C PHE A 72 -23.34 14.91 -13.34
N ARG A 73 -23.19 16.14 -12.82
CA ARG A 73 -21.93 16.60 -12.21
C ARG A 73 -21.32 15.62 -11.20
N GLN A 74 -22.15 15.10 -10.30
CA GLN A 74 -21.71 14.17 -9.24
C GLN A 74 -21.17 12.86 -9.82
N MET A 75 -21.84 12.34 -10.86
CA MET A 75 -21.41 11.12 -11.54
C MET A 75 -20.09 11.34 -12.29
N GLU A 76 -19.92 12.51 -12.90
CA GLU A 76 -18.65 12.89 -13.55
C GLU A 76 -17.51 13.03 -12.53
N GLU A 77 -17.76 13.59 -11.34
CA GLU A 77 -16.77 13.70 -10.27
C GLU A 77 -16.35 12.32 -9.75
N VAL A 78 -17.31 11.41 -9.50
CA VAL A 78 -17.01 10.02 -9.12
C VAL A 78 -16.26 9.27 -10.21
N ALA A 79 -16.63 9.45 -11.48
CA ALA A 79 -15.92 8.81 -12.58
C ALA A 79 -14.45 9.26 -12.66
N ILE A 80 -14.16 10.55 -12.39
CA ILE A 80 -12.79 11.05 -12.33
C ILE A 80 -12.02 10.39 -11.18
N GLU A 81 -12.62 10.30 -9.99
CA GLU A 81 -11.99 9.66 -8.83
C GLU A 81 -11.64 8.19 -9.14
N MET A 82 -12.58 7.43 -9.69
CA MET A 82 -12.37 6.03 -10.06
C MET A 82 -11.27 5.84 -11.11
N VAL A 83 -11.26 6.71 -12.14
CA VAL A 83 -10.24 6.65 -13.19
C VAL A 83 -8.87 7.00 -12.63
N CYS A 84 -8.77 7.99 -11.75
CA CYS A 84 -7.48 8.38 -11.15
C CYS A 84 -6.95 7.30 -10.20
N ASP A 85 -7.82 6.64 -9.42
CA ASP A 85 -7.45 5.51 -8.58
C ASP A 85 -6.95 4.32 -9.42
N GLU A 86 -7.65 3.96 -10.50
CA GLU A 86 -7.21 2.91 -11.43
C GLU A 86 -5.88 3.27 -12.11
N ILE A 87 -5.68 4.52 -12.51
CA ILE A 87 -4.40 4.99 -13.06
C ILE A 87 -3.27 4.78 -12.04
N SER A 88 -3.46 5.18 -10.79
CA SER A 88 -2.46 4.99 -9.74
C SER A 88 -2.18 3.51 -9.42
N ASN A 89 -3.21 2.67 -9.42
CA ASN A 89 -3.06 1.23 -9.20
C ASN A 89 -2.39 0.49 -10.38
N SER A 90 -2.64 0.92 -11.62
CA SER A 90 -2.09 0.32 -12.85
C SER A 90 -0.62 0.66 -13.12
N GLY A 91 0.00 1.49 -12.30
CA GLY A 91 1.41 1.89 -12.41
C GLY A 91 1.65 3.36 -12.12
N GLY A 92 0.61 4.18 -12.25
CA GLY A 92 0.60 5.57 -11.82
C GLY A 92 1.52 6.49 -12.62
N LEU A 93 1.73 7.69 -12.08
CA LEU A 93 2.70 8.67 -12.60
C LEU A 93 4.09 8.48 -11.99
N GLY A 94 4.20 7.58 -11.00
CA GLY A 94 5.44 7.26 -10.29
C GLY A 94 5.68 8.07 -9.03
N LEU A 95 4.76 8.97 -8.66
CA LEU A 95 4.83 9.72 -7.39
C LEU A 95 4.66 8.78 -6.20
N TRP A 96 3.79 7.78 -6.32
CA TRP A 96 3.61 6.78 -5.28
C TRP A 96 4.90 6.03 -4.95
N LYS A 97 5.77 5.77 -5.94
CA LYS A 97 7.07 5.11 -5.74
C LYS A 97 8.02 6.00 -4.95
N PHE A 98 8.10 7.27 -5.32
CA PHE A 98 8.91 8.25 -4.60
C PHE A 98 8.47 8.37 -3.14
N LEU A 99 7.16 8.46 -2.88
CA LEU A 99 6.61 8.50 -1.53
C LEU A 99 6.90 7.22 -0.76
N TYR A 100 6.75 6.07 -1.41
CA TYR A 100 7.06 4.77 -0.81
C TYR A 100 8.54 4.67 -0.44
N GLU A 101 9.46 5.07 -1.33
CA GLU A 101 10.90 5.08 -1.09
C GLU A 101 11.27 6.01 0.08
N GLU A 102 10.70 7.21 0.13
CA GLU A 102 10.96 8.16 1.22
C GLU A 102 10.44 7.63 2.57
N MET A 103 9.22 7.08 2.60
CA MET A 103 8.59 6.58 3.83
C MET A 103 9.21 5.26 4.31
N SER A 104 9.63 4.40 3.39
CA SER A 104 10.34 3.16 3.73
C SER A 104 11.77 3.43 4.17
N GLY A 105 12.45 4.41 3.59
CA GLY A 105 13.78 4.85 3.98
C GLY A 105 13.84 5.56 5.34
N GLN A 106 12.75 6.20 5.78
CA GLN A 106 12.65 6.76 7.15
C GLN A 106 12.71 5.69 8.26
N LYS A 107 12.50 4.41 7.93
CA LYS A 107 12.62 3.30 8.90
C LYS A 107 14.07 3.00 9.30
N GLU A 108 15.05 3.49 8.52
CA GLU A 108 16.48 3.22 8.71
C GLU A 108 17.26 4.41 9.29
N ARG A 109 16.62 5.57 9.51
CA ARG A 109 17.20 6.77 10.16
C ARG A 109 16.68 6.94 11.58
#